data_AF-A0A3D5BGI1-F1
#
_entry.id   AF-A0A3D5BGI1-F1
#
_cell.length_a   1.000
_cell.length_b   1.000
_cell.length_c   1.000
_cell.angle_alpha   90.00
_cell.angle_beta   90.00
_cell.angle_gamma   90.00
#
_symmetry.space_group_name_H-M   'P 1'
#
loop_
_entity.id
_entity.type
_entity.pdbx_description
1 polymer ?
#
loop_
_entity_poly.entity_id
_entity_poly.type
_entity_poly.pdbx_seq_one_letter_code
_entity_poly.pdbx_strand_id
1 'polypeptide(L)'
;MSAPTSPATEPSRNSWLDRSLNTIERVGNKLPDPAVLFALFMLAVWVISWALSSVSFSEIDPRTGQPIQIINLLDGSAFTGFMAKMVSTFVSFPPLGVVLVAMLGLGVAEYTGFINAGLRSILSFTPKMLLTPVLVAVGILSHVAVDAGYVLVIPLGAVIFYAAGRHPLAGIAAAFAGVSGGFSASLFVPSSLDPLLAGLTQASARLSADPAAASLVINPLNNYFFTTASAFLIILIGWFLTDKVIEPRLKATVVDGDPASLPTMEDLTAQERKGLRFAMLAMLLTAAALIVSASMEGSAWRGTDGTLTHSTAPLMQSIVALILVFFLVPGVVYGYVAGTVKNHRDVIQGMSKAMSGMGYYIVMAFFCAQFIYAFGQSNLGALFAIKGANALKEMALPMGVTLMGIVLLTAMVNLLVGSASAKWALIGAVMVPMLMQLGVSPDLTQAAYRVGDSSTNIITPLMPYFPLIVVFCQKYVKSTGIGTLIALMLPFSVTLLVLWTAFLLGFWALDLPLGIGSSYSFPANNG
;
A
#
# COMPACT_ATOMS: atom_id res chain seq x y z
N MET A 1 64.85 9.19 -0.22
CA MET A 1 63.90 8.64 -1.22
C MET A 1 62.55 8.57 -0.55
N SER A 2 61.73 9.59 -0.80
CA SER A 2 60.42 9.83 -0.22
C SER A 2 59.35 9.01 -0.94
N ALA A 3 58.49 8.35 -0.16
CA ALA A 3 57.38 7.53 -0.63
C ALA A 3 56.39 8.34 -1.49
N PRO A 4 55.72 7.73 -2.48
CA PRO A 4 54.72 8.43 -3.28
C PRO A 4 53.46 8.66 -2.45
N THR A 5 53.07 9.93 -2.32
CA THR A 5 51.79 10.35 -1.77
C THR A 5 50.65 9.91 -2.67
N SER A 6 49.71 9.12 -2.12
CA SER A 6 48.45 8.79 -2.78
C SER A 6 47.73 10.06 -3.23
N PRO A 7 47.14 10.11 -4.44
CA PRO A 7 46.34 11.25 -4.86
C PRO A 7 45.09 11.32 -3.97
N ALA A 8 44.92 12.44 -3.29
CA ALA A 8 43.69 12.78 -2.59
C ALA A 8 42.54 12.77 -3.60
N THR A 9 41.53 11.94 -3.36
CA THR A 9 40.26 11.98 -4.10
C THR A 9 39.64 13.36 -3.91
N GLU A 10 39.51 14.11 -5.01
CA GLU A 10 38.78 15.38 -5.02
C GLU A 10 37.34 15.18 -4.50
N PRO A 11 36.82 16.11 -3.68
CA PRO A 11 35.43 16.06 -3.24
C PRO A 11 34.52 16.24 -4.48
N SER A 12 33.71 15.23 -4.77
CA SER A 12 32.79 15.25 -5.91
C SER A 12 31.92 16.50 -5.87
N ARG A 13 31.86 17.22 -7.00
CA ARG A 13 30.96 18.37 -7.21
C ARG A 13 29.55 17.99 -6.73
N ASN A 14 29.08 18.67 -5.67
CA ASN A 14 27.72 18.57 -5.14
C ASN A 14 26.69 18.57 -6.28
N SER A 15 26.21 17.39 -6.68
CA SER A 15 25.17 17.25 -7.69
C SER A 15 23.87 17.82 -7.15
N TRP A 16 23.01 18.34 -8.02
CA TRP A 16 21.66 18.76 -7.63
C TRP A 16 20.90 17.64 -6.92
N LEU A 17 21.14 16.39 -7.32
CA LEU A 17 20.61 15.19 -6.68
C LEU A 17 21.10 15.05 -5.23
N ASP A 18 22.40 15.22 -4.98
CA ASP A 18 22.95 15.10 -3.61
C ASP A 18 22.35 16.17 -2.68
N ARG A 19 22.11 17.38 -3.20
CA ARG A 19 21.44 18.45 -2.45
C ARG A 19 19.98 18.13 -2.17
N SER A 20 19.24 17.59 -3.15
CA SER A 20 17.84 17.20 -2.94
C SER A 20 17.73 16.05 -1.93
N LEU A 21 18.62 15.06 -2.02
CA LEU A 21 18.65 13.92 -1.10
C LEU A 21 18.97 14.37 0.33
N ASN A 22 20.00 15.20 0.51
CA ASN A 22 20.32 15.78 1.82
C ASN A 22 19.15 16.58 2.41
N THR A 23 18.35 17.24 1.57
CA THR A 23 17.17 17.98 2.03
C THR A 23 16.05 17.02 2.45
N ILE A 24 15.75 16.02 1.63
CA ILE A 24 14.74 14.98 1.94
C ILE A 24 15.12 14.25 3.23
N GLU A 25 16.38 13.86 3.38
CA GLU A 25 16.89 13.19 4.57
C GLU A 25 16.77 14.07 5.82
N ARG A 26 17.20 15.34 5.75
CA ARG A 26 17.10 16.28 6.88
C ARG A 26 15.66 16.55 7.29
N VAL A 27 14.73 16.64 6.34
CA VAL A 27 13.31 16.87 6.65
C VAL A 27 12.67 15.59 7.19
N GLY A 28 12.93 14.44 6.57
CA GLY A 28 12.47 13.14 7.01
C GLY A 28 12.90 12.79 8.42
N ASN A 29 14.18 12.96 8.74
CA ASN A 29 14.72 12.66 10.06
C ASN A 29 14.22 13.61 11.17
N LYS A 30 13.64 14.76 10.80
CA LYS A 30 12.98 15.66 11.75
C LYS A 30 11.53 15.28 12.02
N LEU A 31 10.90 14.51 11.13
CA LEU A 31 9.53 14.06 11.37
C LEU A 31 9.55 13.03 12.51
N PRO A 32 8.67 13.19 13.51
CA PRO A 32 8.55 12.22 14.58
C PRO A 32 7.95 10.90 14.05
N ASP A 33 8.07 9.84 14.84
CA ASP A 33 7.39 8.57 14.56
C ASP A 33 5.89 8.80 14.25
N PRO A 34 5.31 8.14 13.23
CA PRO A 34 3.90 8.28 12.87
C PRO A 34 2.91 8.19 14.03
N ALA A 35 3.09 7.30 15.00
CA ALA A 35 2.19 7.20 16.14
C ALA A 35 2.27 8.46 17.02
N VAL A 36 3.48 8.98 17.23
CA VAL A 36 3.71 10.26 17.92
C VAL A 36 3.12 11.43 17.13
N LEU A 37 3.25 11.41 15.80
CA LEU A 37 2.66 12.42 14.93
C LEU A 37 1.14 12.49 15.11
N PHE A 38 0.44 11.36 15.13
CA PHE A 38 -1.00 11.32 15.38
C PHE A 38 -1.36 11.78 16.80
N ALA A 39 -0.55 11.43 17.81
CA ALA A 39 -0.74 11.95 19.17
C ALA A 39 -0.61 13.49 19.21
N LEU A 40 0.41 14.04 18.54
CA LEU A 40 0.62 15.48 18.42
C LEU A 40 -0.51 16.16 17.65
N PHE A 41 -1.00 15.56 16.56
CA PHE A 41 -2.15 16.09 15.81
C PHE A 41 -3.44 16.06 16.62
N MET A 42 -3.67 15.02 17.43
CA MET A 42 -4.79 14.98 18.36
C MET A 42 -4.71 16.14 19.38
N LEU A 43 -3.54 16.36 19.98
CA LEU A 43 -3.33 17.48 20.90
C LEU A 43 -3.50 18.84 20.21
N ALA A 44 -2.99 18.97 18.98
CA ALA A 44 -3.18 20.17 18.18
C ALA A 44 -4.66 20.41 17.88
N VAL A 45 -5.43 19.37 17.54
CA VAL A 45 -6.88 19.45 17.34
C VAL A 45 -7.58 19.94 18.60
N TRP A 46 -7.20 19.48 19.79
CA TRP A 46 -7.77 19.99 21.04
C TRP A 46 -7.52 21.48 21.21
N VAL A 47 -6.27 21.92 21.05
CA VAL A 47 -5.89 23.34 21.20
C VAL A 47 -6.54 24.22 20.14
N ILE A 48 -6.54 23.78 18.88
CA ILE A 48 -7.16 24.52 17.76
C ILE A 48 -8.67 24.59 17.94
N SER A 49 -9.32 23.50 18.38
CA SER A 49 -10.76 23.49 18.63
C SER A 49 -11.15 24.48 19.72
N TRP A 50 -10.34 24.58 20.79
CA TRP A 50 -10.50 25.58 21.82
C TRP A 50 -10.34 26.99 21.26
N ALA A 51 -9.26 27.25 20.52
CA ALA A 51 -8.96 28.57 19.96
C ALA A 51 -10.01 29.06 18.95
N LEU A 52 -10.60 28.14 18.17
CA LEU A 52 -11.57 28.48 17.13
C LEU A 52 -13.04 28.39 17.56
N SER A 53 -13.34 27.83 18.74
CA SER A 53 -14.72 27.67 19.21
C SER A 53 -15.49 28.99 19.42
N SER A 54 -14.79 30.10 19.65
CA SER A 54 -15.40 31.44 19.78
C SER A 54 -15.54 32.18 18.44
N VAL A 55 -14.98 31.62 17.36
CA VAL A 55 -15.02 32.19 16.01
C VAL A 55 -16.29 31.72 15.30
N SER A 56 -17.01 32.67 14.70
CA SER A 56 -18.14 32.35 13.83
C SER A 56 -17.65 32.14 12.39
N PHE A 57 -18.04 31.02 11.81
CA PHE A 57 -17.77 30.69 10.41
C PHE A 57 -19.05 30.89 9.60
N SER A 58 -18.92 31.32 8.34
CA SER A 58 -20.06 31.51 7.43
C SER A 58 -20.36 30.28 6.58
N GLU A 59 -19.45 29.29 6.58
CA GLU A 59 -19.62 28.04 5.87
C GLU A 59 -20.81 27.25 6.41
N ILE A 60 -21.73 26.86 5.53
CA ILE A 60 -22.92 26.08 5.90
C ILE A 60 -22.56 24.61 6.05
N ASP A 61 -22.95 24.01 7.17
CA ASP A 61 -22.90 22.57 7.41
C ASP A 61 -24.09 21.88 6.71
N PRO A 62 -23.86 21.05 5.68
CA PRO A 62 -24.93 20.36 4.96
C PRO A 62 -25.79 19.42 5.83
N ARG A 63 -25.31 19.01 7.01
CA ARG A 63 -26.07 18.15 7.94
C ARG A 63 -27.19 18.89 8.65
N THR A 64 -26.97 20.17 8.95
CA THR A 64 -27.86 20.97 9.81
C THR A 64 -28.49 22.14 9.06
N GLY A 65 -27.94 22.54 7.91
CA GLY A 65 -28.34 23.74 7.17
C GLY A 65 -27.96 25.05 7.88
N GLN A 66 -27.15 24.97 8.94
CA GLN A 66 -26.69 26.11 9.74
C GLN A 66 -25.19 26.35 9.54
N PRO A 67 -24.67 27.54 9.87
CA PRO A 67 -23.23 27.78 9.85
C PRO A 67 -22.50 26.79 10.77
N ILE A 68 -21.38 26.26 10.28
CA ILE A 68 -20.58 25.27 11.00
C ILE A 68 -20.04 25.85 12.31
N GLN A 69 -20.22 25.12 13.40
CA GLN A 69 -19.73 25.51 14.71
C GLN A 69 -18.61 24.58 15.16
N ILE A 70 -17.48 25.15 15.59
CA ILE A 70 -16.37 24.39 16.13
C ILE A 70 -16.64 24.06 17.60
N ILE A 71 -16.54 22.78 17.93
CA ILE A 71 -16.78 22.28 19.29
C ILE A 71 -15.45 22.23 20.04
N ASN A 72 -15.35 22.98 21.14
CA ASN A 72 -14.19 22.97 22.02
C ASN A 72 -14.05 21.61 22.73
N LEU A 73 -13.04 20.83 22.39
CA LEU A 73 -12.81 19.52 22.99
C LEU A 73 -12.19 19.55 24.40
N LEU A 74 -11.69 20.71 24.82
CA LEU A 74 -11.18 20.92 26.18
C LEU A 74 -12.30 21.31 27.16
N ASP A 75 -13.53 21.51 26.68
CA ASP A 75 -14.68 21.66 27.58
C ASP A 75 -14.92 20.37 28.38
N GLY A 76 -15.40 20.50 29.62
CA GLY A 76 -15.56 19.36 30.52
C GLY A 76 -16.46 18.26 29.96
N SER A 77 -17.53 18.63 29.25
CA SER A 77 -18.46 17.67 28.64
C SER A 77 -17.84 16.93 27.44
N ALA A 78 -17.17 17.66 26.55
CA ALA A 78 -16.52 17.10 25.38
C ALA A 78 -15.31 16.23 25.74
N PHE A 79 -14.50 16.68 26.71
CA PHE A 79 -13.34 15.95 27.19
C PHE A 79 -13.72 14.62 27.86
N THR A 80 -14.69 14.65 28.79
CA THR A 80 -15.17 13.42 29.45
C THR A 80 -15.86 12.48 28.46
N GLY A 81 -16.61 13.01 27.49
CA GLY A 81 -17.19 12.23 26.40
C GLY A 81 -16.14 11.57 25.52
N PHE A 82 -15.04 12.26 25.22
CA PHE A 82 -13.90 11.71 24.50
C PHE A 82 -13.22 10.58 25.30
N MET A 83 -12.92 10.80 26.58
CA MET A 83 -12.33 9.78 27.46
C MET A 83 -13.22 8.53 27.56
N ALA A 84 -14.53 8.71 27.73
CA ALA A 84 -15.50 7.62 27.84
C ALA A 84 -15.59 6.76 26.57
N LYS A 85 -15.38 7.36 25.39
CA LYS A 85 -15.43 6.67 24.09
C LYS A 85 -14.08 6.19 23.58
N MET A 86 -12.97 6.42 24.30
CA MET A 86 -11.62 6.11 23.82
C MET A 86 -11.47 4.64 23.37
N VAL A 87 -11.93 3.70 24.20
CA VAL A 87 -11.83 2.26 23.90
C VAL A 87 -12.73 1.86 22.74
N SER A 88 -14.00 2.28 22.74
CA SER A 88 -14.93 1.93 21.66
C SER A 88 -14.50 2.55 20.33
N THR A 89 -13.96 3.77 20.34
CA THR A 89 -13.37 4.44 19.17
C THR A 89 -12.22 3.63 18.59
N PHE A 90 -11.34 3.11 19.45
CA PHE A 90 -10.22 2.29 19.01
C PHE A 90 -10.68 0.95 18.44
N VAL A 91 -11.50 0.20 19.16
CA VAL A 91 -11.93 -1.15 18.76
C VAL A 91 -12.84 -1.12 17.54
N SER A 92 -13.63 -0.06 17.36
CA SER A 92 -14.48 0.14 16.17
C SER A 92 -13.78 0.85 15.01
N PHE A 93 -12.49 1.14 15.14
CA PHE A 93 -11.73 1.78 14.06
C PHE A 93 -11.65 0.84 12.85
N PRO A 94 -12.26 1.20 11.69
CA PRO A 94 -12.46 0.25 10.59
C PRO A 94 -11.21 -0.53 10.14
N PRO A 95 -10.03 0.09 9.93
CA PRO A 95 -8.88 -0.66 9.44
C PRO A 95 -8.26 -1.59 10.51
N LEU A 96 -8.52 -1.38 11.80
CA LEU A 96 -7.92 -2.20 12.87
C LEU A 96 -8.36 -3.66 12.76
N GLY A 97 -9.66 -3.92 12.92
CA GLY A 97 -10.19 -5.29 12.92
C GLY A 97 -9.98 -5.99 11.58
N VAL A 98 -10.20 -5.24 10.50
CA VAL A 98 -10.09 -5.74 9.12
C VAL A 98 -8.69 -6.25 8.81
N VAL A 99 -7.64 -5.50 9.16
CA VAL A 99 -6.25 -5.89 8.87
C VAL A 99 -5.78 -7.03 9.77
N LEU A 100 -6.10 -6.98 11.07
CA LEU A 100 -5.70 -8.03 12.00
C LEU A 100 -6.27 -9.40 11.61
N VAL A 101 -7.55 -9.44 11.20
CA VAL A 101 -8.18 -10.69 10.73
C VAL A 101 -7.53 -11.19 9.45
N ALA A 102 -7.29 -10.33 8.46
CA ALA A 102 -6.60 -10.75 7.23
C ALA A 102 -5.21 -11.33 7.50
N MET A 103 -4.45 -10.72 8.42
CA MET A 103 -3.11 -11.15 8.80
C MET A 103 -3.05 -12.50 9.51
N LEU A 104 -4.14 -12.98 10.13
CA LEU A 104 -4.17 -14.32 10.74
C LEU A 104 -4.02 -15.43 9.69
N GLY A 105 -4.74 -15.33 8.57
CA GLY A 105 -4.64 -16.32 7.49
C GLY A 105 -3.34 -16.18 6.71
N LEU A 106 -2.99 -14.95 6.32
CA LEU A 106 -1.77 -14.66 5.59
C LEU A 106 -0.52 -15.02 6.39
N GLY A 107 -0.50 -14.71 7.68
CA GLY A 107 0.61 -15.01 8.57
C GLY A 107 0.92 -16.51 8.64
N VAL A 108 -0.10 -17.38 8.61
CA VAL A 108 0.11 -18.83 8.53
C VAL A 108 0.66 -19.24 7.16
N ALA A 109 0.12 -18.71 6.06
CA ALA A 109 0.64 -18.97 4.72
C ALA A 109 2.13 -18.60 4.58
N GLU A 110 2.53 -17.48 5.17
CA GLU A 110 3.92 -17.06 5.19
C GLU A 110 4.78 -17.93 6.14
N TYR A 111 4.30 -18.14 7.38
CA TYR A 111 5.02 -18.92 8.40
C TYR A 111 5.29 -20.36 7.98
N THR A 112 4.33 -21.01 7.33
CA THR A 112 4.48 -22.38 6.82
C THR A 112 5.43 -22.48 5.63
N GLY A 113 5.78 -21.36 4.99
CA GLY A 113 6.63 -21.30 3.81
C GLY A 113 5.89 -21.42 2.48
N PHE A 114 4.55 -21.45 2.47
CA PHE A 114 3.74 -21.58 1.25
C PHE A 114 4.03 -20.45 0.27
N ILE A 115 4.02 -19.20 0.75
CA ILE A 115 4.27 -18.03 -0.12
C ILE A 115 5.70 -18.06 -0.67
N ASN A 116 6.70 -18.27 0.20
CA ASN A 116 8.10 -18.30 -0.20
C ASN A 116 8.41 -19.41 -1.21
N ALA A 117 7.84 -20.61 -1.03
CA ALA A 117 7.98 -21.69 -2.00
C ALA A 117 7.26 -21.41 -3.31
N GLY A 118 6.07 -20.79 -3.26
CA GLY A 118 5.33 -20.36 -4.45
C GLY A 118 6.11 -19.37 -5.31
N LEU A 119 6.66 -18.30 -4.70
CA LEU A 119 7.46 -17.29 -5.39
C LEU A 119 8.71 -17.92 -6.04
N ARG A 120 9.43 -18.80 -5.32
CA ARG A 120 10.58 -19.54 -5.89
C ARG A 120 10.16 -20.45 -7.05
N SER A 121 9.02 -21.13 -6.93
CA SER A 121 8.51 -22.01 -7.99
C SER A 121 8.27 -21.26 -9.29
N ILE A 122 7.66 -20.08 -9.24
CA ILE A 122 7.38 -19.27 -10.44
C ILE A 122 8.70 -18.85 -11.11
N LEU A 123 9.67 -18.39 -10.32
CA LEU A 123 10.95 -17.92 -10.83
C LEU A 123 11.80 -19.05 -11.45
N SER A 124 11.80 -20.24 -10.85
CA SER A 124 12.61 -21.38 -11.32
C SER A 124 12.24 -21.90 -12.72
N PHE A 125 10.99 -21.72 -13.17
CA PHE A 125 10.50 -22.24 -14.45
C PHE A 125 10.47 -21.19 -15.57
N THR A 126 11.06 -20.01 -15.35
CA THR A 126 10.93 -18.87 -16.27
C THR A 126 11.99 -18.92 -17.40
N PRO A 127 11.59 -18.91 -18.68
CA PRO A 127 12.55 -18.86 -19.78
C PRO A 127 13.29 -17.53 -19.84
N LYS A 128 14.55 -17.54 -20.33
CA LYS A 128 15.44 -16.36 -20.38
C LYS A 128 14.79 -15.09 -20.95
N MET A 129 13.96 -15.24 -21.98
CA MET A 129 13.27 -14.13 -22.67
C MET A 129 12.20 -13.46 -21.80
N LEU A 130 11.59 -14.17 -20.84
CA LEU A 130 10.53 -13.65 -19.99
C LEU A 130 11.00 -13.36 -18.56
N LEU A 131 12.32 -13.44 -18.30
CA LEU A 131 12.88 -13.22 -16.97
C LEU A 131 12.46 -11.89 -16.36
N THR A 132 12.58 -10.80 -17.12
CA THR A 132 12.23 -9.47 -16.62
C THR A 132 10.73 -9.32 -16.32
N PRO A 133 9.79 -9.55 -17.26
CA PRO A 133 8.37 -9.35 -16.98
C PRO A 133 7.86 -10.28 -15.87
N VAL A 134 8.34 -11.53 -15.81
CA VAL A 134 7.96 -12.45 -14.73
C VAL A 134 8.56 -12.02 -13.40
N LEU A 135 9.79 -11.53 -13.36
CA LEU A 135 10.39 -11.03 -12.11
C LEU A 135 9.63 -9.83 -11.56
N VAL A 136 9.22 -8.89 -12.42
CA VAL A 136 8.37 -7.75 -12.02
C VAL A 136 7.01 -8.25 -11.53
N ALA A 137 6.39 -9.20 -12.24
CA ALA A 137 5.11 -9.79 -11.86
C ALA A 137 5.17 -10.52 -10.51
N VAL A 138 6.24 -11.28 -10.26
CA VAL A 138 6.51 -11.93 -8.97
C VAL A 138 6.76 -10.89 -7.88
N GLY A 139 7.44 -9.78 -8.22
CA GLY A 139 7.59 -8.63 -7.33
C GLY A 139 6.24 -8.06 -6.89
N ILE A 140 5.30 -7.86 -7.83
CA ILE A 140 3.94 -7.40 -7.52
C ILE A 140 3.19 -8.43 -6.68
N LEU A 141 3.24 -9.71 -7.07
CA LEU A 141 2.57 -10.79 -6.35
C LEU A 141 3.09 -10.94 -4.91
N SER A 142 4.34 -10.56 -4.66
CA SER A 142 4.95 -10.68 -3.34
C SER A 142 4.35 -9.74 -2.30
N HIS A 143 3.60 -8.69 -2.66
CA HIS A 143 2.90 -7.83 -1.68
C HIS A 143 1.86 -8.58 -0.87
N VAL A 144 1.40 -9.72 -1.41
CA VAL A 144 0.56 -10.65 -0.67
C VAL A 144 1.28 -11.07 0.61
N ALA A 145 2.60 -11.27 0.62
CA ALA A 145 3.40 -11.53 1.80
C ALA A 145 4.31 -10.33 2.13
N VAL A 146 3.77 -9.46 2.99
CA VAL A 146 4.35 -8.23 3.56
C VAL A 146 5.85 -8.02 3.30
N ASP A 147 6.73 -8.85 3.88
CA ASP A 147 8.18 -8.65 3.85
C ASP A 147 8.93 -9.56 2.84
N ALA A 148 8.25 -10.60 2.34
CA ALA A 148 8.87 -11.61 1.48
C ALA A 148 9.39 -10.99 0.16
N GLY A 149 8.69 -9.99 -0.38
CA GLY A 149 9.15 -9.27 -1.56
C GLY A 149 10.54 -8.66 -1.41
N TYR A 150 10.76 -7.93 -0.32
CA TYR A 150 12.02 -7.22 -0.09
C TYR A 150 13.16 -8.18 0.25
N VAL A 151 12.89 -9.17 1.09
CA VAL A 151 13.93 -10.06 1.62
C VAL A 151 14.27 -11.19 0.66
N LEU A 152 13.31 -11.68 -0.14
CA LEU A 152 13.49 -12.84 -1.01
C LEU A 152 13.56 -12.46 -2.49
N VAL A 153 12.56 -11.74 -3.01
CA VAL A 153 12.41 -11.55 -4.47
C VAL A 153 13.50 -10.66 -5.05
N ILE A 154 13.85 -9.57 -4.36
CA ILE A 154 14.88 -8.64 -4.82
C ILE A 154 16.26 -9.30 -4.97
N PRO A 155 16.81 -9.97 -3.93
CA PRO A 155 18.09 -10.66 -4.10
C PRO A 155 18.00 -11.82 -5.10
N LEU A 156 16.88 -12.56 -5.19
CA LEU A 156 16.71 -13.60 -6.22
C LEU A 156 16.78 -13.02 -7.63
N GLY A 157 16.19 -11.83 -7.85
CA GLY A 157 16.27 -11.14 -9.12
C GLY A 157 17.71 -10.92 -9.58
N ALA A 158 18.59 -10.55 -8.65
CA ALA A 158 20.02 -10.41 -8.92
C ALA A 158 20.67 -11.73 -9.33
N VAL A 159 20.40 -12.80 -8.57
CA VAL A 159 20.97 -14.15 -8.79
C VAL A 159 20.55 -14.70 -10.15
N ILE A 160 19.27 -14.60 -10.49
CA ILE A 160 18.72 -15.13 -11.74
C ILE A 160 19.27 -14.36 -12.94
N PHE A 161 19.37 -13.02 -12.85
CA PHE A 161 19.96 -12.22 -13.91
C PHE A 161 21.45 -12.58 -14.09
N TYR A 162 22.20 -12.69 -13.00
CA TYR A 162 23.61 -13.06 -13.05
C TYR A 162 23.81 -14.45 -13.67
N ALA A 163 23.05 -15.46 -13.25
CA ALA A 163 23.09 -16.81 -13.81
C ALA A 163 22.68 -16.87 -15.29
N ALA A 164 21.83 -15.94 -15.73
CA ALA A 164 21.44 -15.81 -17.13
C ALA A 164 22.47 -15.07 -18.01
N GLY A 165 23.55 -14.54 -17.44
CA GLY A 165 24.55 -13.71 -18.12
C GLY A 165 24.13 -12.24 -18.29
N ARG A 166 23.14 -11.79 -17.51
CA ARG A 166 22.59 -10.43 -17.49
C ARG A 166 23.13 -9.66 -16.29
N HIS A 167 23.02 -8.34 -16.33
CA HIS A 167 23.58 -7.51 -15.25
C HIS A 167 22.75 -7.66 -13.95
N PRO A 168 23.35 -8.06 -12.81
CA PRO A 168 22.61 -8.35 -11.57
C PRO A 168 21.87 -7.14 -11.00
N LEU A 169 22.45 -5.93 -11.10
CA LEU A 169 21.74 -4.70 -10.69
C LEU A 169 20.47 -4.43 -11.51
N ALA A 170 20.40 -4.89 -12.76
CA ALA A 170 19.17 -4.79 -13.55
C ALA A 170 18.08 -5.73 -12.99
N GLY A 171 18.47 -6.91 -12.52
CA GLY A 171 17.58 -7.83 -11.81
C GLY A 171 17.08 -7.25 -10.48
N ILE A 172 17.97 -6.66 -9.68
CA ILE A 172 17.57 -5.92 -8.47
C ILE A 172 16.60 -4.79 -8.82
N ALA A 173 16.89 -4.03 -9.87
CA ALA A 173 16.03 -2.93 -10.31
C ALA A 173 14.64 -3.38 -10.72
N ALA A 174 14.55 -4.41 -11.56
CA ALA A 174 13.28 -4.98 -12.00
C ALA A 174 12.46 -5.52 -10.83
N ALA A 175 13.10 -6.30 -9.95
CA ALA A 175 12.44 -6.84 -8.77
C ALA A 175 11.99 -5.71 -7.82
N PHE A 176 12.83 -4.71 -7.55
CA PHE A 176 12.50 -3.59 -6.66
C PHE A 176 11.39 -2.71 -7.23
N ALA A 177 11.38 -2.47 -8.54
CA ALA A 177 10.27 -1.81 -9.23
C ALA A 177 8.95 -2.58 -9.07
N GLY A 178 8.97 -3.91 -9.16
CA GLY A 178 7.79 -4.73 -8.87
C GLY A 178 7.39 -4.72 -7.40
N VAL A 179 8.34 -4.93 -6.48
CA VAL A 179 8.13 -5.08 -5.03
C VAL A 179 7.71 -3.77 -4.33
N SER A 180 8.17 -2.63 -4.82
CA SER A 180 8.00 -1.34 -4.13
C SER A 180 7.33 -0.29 -5.01
N GLY A 181 7.74 -0.21 -6.28
CA GLY A 181 7.09 0.66 -7.27
C GLY A 181 5.69 0.15 -7.66
N GLY A 182 5.46 -1.16 -7.55
CA GLY A 182 4.19 -1.83 -7.80
C GLY A 182 3.30 -2.02 -6.58
N PHE A 183 3.65 -1.47 -5.41
CA PHE A 183 3.08 -1.81 -4.10
C PHE A 183 1.54 -1.85 -4.04
N SER A 184 0.86 -0.91 -4.69
CA SER A 184 -0.61 -0.86 -4.73
C SER A 184 -1.28 -1.67 -5.83
N ALA A 185 -0.53 -2.23 -6.77
CA ALA A 185 -1.05 -3.11 -7.82
C ALA A 185 -1.21 -4.53 -7.29
N SER A 186 -2.16 -5.28 -7.85
CA SER A 186 -2.44 -6.65 -7.42
C SER A 186 -2.60 -7.58 -8.61
N LEU A 187 -1.88 -8.69 -8.64
CA LEU A 187 -1.95 -9.62 -9.77
C LEU A 187 -3.07 -10.66 -9.52
N PHE A 188 -4.32 -10.22 -9.66
CA PHE A 188 -5.56 -10.98 -9.42
C PHE A 188 -5.80 -11.42 -7.97
N VAL A 189 -4.82 -11.31 -7.08
CA VAL A 189 -4.94 -11.69 -5.67
C VAL A 189 -5.00 -10.41 -4.83
N PRO A 190 -6.10 -10.19 -4.06
CA PRO A 190 -6.14 -9.09 -3.11
C PRO A 190 -5.00 -9.17 -2.10
N SER A 191 -4.40 -8.03 -1.82
CA SER A 191 -3.35 -7.87 -0.83
C SER A 191 -3.95 -7.47 0.53
N SER A 192 -3.14 -7.50 1.60
CA SER A 192 -3.53 -6.95 2.89
C SER A 192 -3.71 -5.41 2.86
N LEU A 193 -3.13 -4.75 1.85
CA LEU A 193 -3.25 -3.30 1.64
C LEU A 193 -4.66 -2.89 1.22
N ASP A 194 -5.38 -3.74 0.49
CA ASP A 194 -6.73 -3.44 -0.01
C ASP A 194 -7.74 -3.17 1.13
N PRO A 195 -7.94 -4.11 2.07
CA PRO A 195 -8.77 -3.87 3.25
C PRO A 195 -8.26 -2.72 4.14
N LEU A 196 -6.94 -2.54 4.25
CA LEU A 196 -6.34 -1.47 5.04
C LEU A 196 -6.69 -0.08 4.50
N LEU A 197 -6.48 0.15 3.21
CA LEU A 197 -6.79 1.43 2.57
C LEU A 197 -8.29 1.69 2.54
N ALA A 198 -9.11 0.69 2.24
CA ALA A 198 -10.57 0.81 2.28
C ALA A 198 -11.06 1.22 3.68
N GLY A 199 -10.53 0.63 4.75
CA GLY A 199 -10.88 0.98 6.12
C GLY A 199 -10.50 2.43 6.48
N LEU A 200 -9.34 2.91 6.04
CA LEU A 200 -8.92 4.30 6.24
C LEU A 200 -9.75 5.29 5.41
N THR A 201 -10.06 4.94 4.16
CA THR A 201 -10.96 5.70 3.29
C THR A 201 -12.35 5.80 3.90
N GLN A 202 -12.88 4.70 4.46
CA GLN A 202 -14.15 4.68 5.18
C GLN A 202 -14.15 5.62 6.38
N ALA A 203 -13.10 5.57 7.21
CA ALA A 203 -12.97 6.43 8.38
C ALA A 203 -12.91 7.91 7.97
N SER A 204 -12.21 8.21 6.87
CA SER A 204 -12.07 9.56 6.33
C SER A 204 -13.37 10.07 5.69
N ALA A 205 -14.08 9.22 4.96
CA ALA A 205 -15.36 9.58 4.34
C ALA A 205 -16.41 9.97 5.38
N ARG A 206 -16.40 9.34 6.55
CA ARG A 206 -17.28 9.67 7.69
C ARG A 206 -17.01 11.04 8.33
N LEU A 207 -15.91 11.70 7.97
CA LEU A 207 -15.65 13.11 8.36
C LEU A 207 -16.39 14.09 7.46
N SER A 208 -16.94 13.63 6.32
CA SER A 208 -17.75 14.47 5.45
C SER A 208 -19.02 14.92 6.17
N ALA A 209 -19.41 16.16 5.91
CA ALA A 209 -20.67 16.71 6.37
C ALA A 209 -21.84 16.35 5.43
N ASP A 210 -21.62 15.56 4.39
CA ASP A 210 -22.71 15.06 3.55
C ASP A 210 -23.48 13.93 4.26
N PRO A 211 -24.83 14.00 4.38
CA PRO A 211 -25.63 12.94 5.00
C PRO A 211 -25.44 11.55 4.38
N ALA A 212 -25.17 11.46 3.07
CA ALA A 212 -24.94 10.19 2.38
C ALA A 212 -23.64 9.51 2.82
N ALA A 213 -22.71 10.24 3.43
CA ALA A 213 -21.46 9.67 3.95
C ALA A 213 -21.69 8.74 5.15
N ALA A 214 -22.79 8.92 5.90
CA ALA A 214 -23.08 8.14 7.11
C ALA A 214 -23.44 6.67 6.79
N SER A 215 -24.15 6.44 5.69
CA SER A 215 -24.55 5.11 5.22
C SER A 215 -23.57 4.49 4.22
N LEU A 216 -22.55 5.25 3.79
CA LEU A 216 -21.56 4.78 2.82
C LEU A 216 -20.72 3.64 3.42
N VAL A 217 -20.63 2.54 2.67
CA VAL A 217 -19.76 1.40 2.97
C VAL A 217 -18.75 1.23 1.84
N ILE A 218 -17.46 1.42 2.14
CA ILE A 218 -16.37 1.23 1.19
C ILE A 218 -16.04 -0.26 1.12
N ASN A 219 -16.20 -0.85 -0.06
CA ASN A 219 -15.83 -2.24 -0.31
C ASN A 219 -14.30 -2.40 -0.29
N PRO A 220 -13.73 -3.40 0.40
CA PRO A 220 -12.29 -3.69 0.33
C PRO A 220 -11.74 -3.91 -1.10
N LEU A 221 -12.60 -4.31 -2.04
CA LEU A 221 -12.28 -4.53 -3.45
C LEU A 221 -12.69 -3.36 -4.36
N ASN A 222 -12.93 -2.17 -3.81
CA ASN A 222 -13.34 -0.97 -4.56
C ASN A 222 -12.33 -0.51 -5.63
N ASN A 223 -11.07 -0.93 -5.56
CA ASN A 223 -10.06 -0.63 -6.58
C ASN A 223 -9.53 -1.88 -7.29
N TYR A 224 -10.13 -3.06 -7.07
CA TYR A 224 -9.57 -4.35 -7.51
C TYR A 224 -9.35 -4.44 -9.03
N PHE A 225 -10.26 -3.93 -9.85
CA PHE A 225 -10.11 -3.97 -11.30
C PHE A 225 -9.00 -3.01 -11.77
N PHE A 226 -8.98 -1.80 -11.22
CA PHE A 226 -7.94 -0.82 -11.49
C PHE A 226 -6.55 -1.34 -11.08
N THR A 227 -6.40 -1.90 -9.88
CA THR A 227 -5.12 -2.41 -9.38
C THR A 227 -4.65 -3.65 -10.15
N THR A 228 -5.59 -4.47 -10.61
CA THR A 228 -5.30 -5.62 -11.48
C THR A 228 -4.83 -5.18 -12.86
N ALA A 229 -5.54 -4.24 -13.49
CA ALA A 229 -5.13 -3.69 -14.77
C ALA A 229 -3.79 -2.93 -14.66
N SER A 230 -3.57 -2.23 -13.54
CA SER A 230 -2.32 -1.55 -13.22
C SER A 230 -1.14 -2.51 -13.11
N ALA A 231 -1.34 -3.73 -12.60
CA ALA A 231 -0.28 -4.73 -12.54
C ALA A 231 0.32 -5.02 -13.93
N PHE A 232 -0.53 -5.16 -14.95
CA PHE A 232 -0.07 -5.35 -16.33
C PHE A 232 0.71 -4.14 -16.86
N LEU A 233 0.21 -2.93 -16.62
CA LEU A 233 0.93 -1.70 -16.98
C LEU A 233 2.33 -1.66 -16.34
N ILE A 234 2.42 -1.94 -15.04
CA ILE A 234 3.69 -1.90 -14.29
C ILE A 234 4.64 -2.99 -14.77
N ILE A 235 4.15 -4.19 -15.09
CA ILE A 235 4.95 -5.26 -15.71
C ILE A 235 5.54 -4.78 -17.04
N LEU A 236 4.73 -4.14 -17.90
CA LEU A 236 5.20 -3.64 -19.20
C LEU A 236 6.23 -2.52 -19.04
N ILE A 237 5.99 -1.57 -18.13
CA ILE A 237 6.93 -0.48 -17.82
C ILE A 237 8.23 -1.05 -17.27
N GLY A 238 8.15 -1.92 -16.26
CA GLY A 238 9.29 -2.55 -15.61
C GLY A 238 10.11 -3.37 -16.60
N TRP A 239 9.44 -4.10 -17.49
CA TRP A 239 10.10 -4.86 -18.55
C TRP A 239 10.83 -3.95 -19.54
N PHE A 240 10.12 -2.98 -20.11
CA PHE A 240 10.69 -2.06 -21.10
C PHE A 240 11.88 -1.27 -20.53
N LEU A 241 11.72 -0.67 -19.35
CA LEU A 241 12.78 0.13 -18.75
C LEU A 241 14.00 -0.72 -18.38
N THR A 242 13.79 -1.92 -17.83
CA THR A 242 14.93 -2.78 -17.47
C THR A 242 15.73 -3.18 -18.71
N ASP A 243 15.06 -3.73 -19.74
CA ASP A 243 15.74 -4.30 -20.91
C ASP A 243 16.28 -3.23 -21.87
N LYS A 244 15.55 -2.11 -22.04
CA LYS A 244 15.87 -1.10 -23.06
C LYS A 244 16.59 0.13 -22.54
N VAL A 245 16.50 0.43 -21.24
CA VAL A 245 17.09 1.66 -20.67
C VAL A 245 18.18 1.33 -19.65
N ILE A 246 17.87 0.48 -18.68
CA ILE A 246 18.70 0.26 -17.49
C ILE A 246 19.84 -0.72 -17.77
N GLU A 247 19.54 -1.90 -18.31
CA GLU A 247 20.56 -2.91 -18.60
C GLU A 247 21.59 -2.43 -19.64
N PRO A 248 21.23 -1.73 -20.73
CA PRO A 248 22.22 -1.14 -21.63
C PRO A 248 23.15 -0.13 -20.96
N ARG A 249 22.64 0.68 -20.01
CA ARG A 249 23.44 1.63 -19.23
C ARG A 249 24.42 0.93 -18.29
N LEU A 250 23.99 -0.17 -17.69
CA LEU A 250 24.79 -0.95 -16.74
C LEU A 250 25.91 -1.76 -17.41
N LYS A 251 25.93 -1.92 -18.73
CA LYS A 251 27.05 -2.60 -19.44
C LYS A 251 28.41 -1.97 -19.19
N ALA A 252 28.45 -0.68 -18.85
CA ALA A 252 29.68 0.03 -18.52
C ALA A 252 30.13 -0.19 -17.06
N THR A 253 29.29 -0.79 -16.21
CA THR A 253 29.57 -1.04 -14.80
C THR A 253 30.13 -2.44 -14.63
N VAL A 254 31.32 -2.54 -14.04
CA VAL A 254 31.97 -3.83 -13.77
C VAL A 254 31.34 -4.46 -12.53
N VAL A 255 31.02 -5.76 -12.63
CA VAL A 255 30.61 -6.58 -11.49
C VAL A 255 31.88 -7.03 -10.76
N ASP A 256 32.10 -6.50 -9.56
CA ASP A 256 33.32 -6.70 -8.74
C ASP A 256 33.04 -7.44 -7.41
N GLY A 257 31.84 -8.03 -7.30
CA GLY A 257 31.47 -8.93 -6.21
C GLY A 257 32.21 -10.28 -6.27
N ASP A 258 32.57 -10.82 -5.10
CA ASP A 258 33.18 -12.16 -4.99
C ASP A 258 32.16 -13.24 -5.40
N PRO A 259 32.40 -14.00 -6.49
CA PRO A 259 31.49 -15.04 -6.98
C PRO A 259 31.17 -16.12 -5.94
N ALA A 260 32.10 -16.44 -5.03
CA ALA A 260 31.89 -17.45 -3.99
C ALA A 260 30.95 -16.97 -2.88
N SER A 261 30.79 -15.65 -2.72
CA SER A 261 29.90 -15.01 -1.75
C SER A 261 28.50 -14.71 -2.29
N LEU A 262 28.27 -14.97 -3.59
CA LEU A 262 27.00 -14.65 -4.23
C LEU A 262 25.92 -15.63 -3.76
N PRO A 263 24.71 -15.14 -3.42
CA PRO A 263 23.60 -16.01 -3.06
C PRO A 263 23.28 -16.95 -4.23
N THR A 264 22.96 -18.20 -3.94
CA THR A 264 22.40 -19.13 -4.92
C THR A 264 20.91 -19.29 -4.67
N MET A 265 20.14 -19.45 -5.74
CA MET A 265 18.75 -19.85 -5.62
C MET A 265 18.72 -21.36 -5.34
N GLU A 266 18.32 -21.73 -4.13
CA GLU A 266 18.10 -23.13 -3.79
C GLU A 266 16.88 -23.68 -4.54
N ASP A 267 17.04 -24.86 -5.12
CA ASP A 267 15.95 -25.58 -5.77
C ASP A 267 14.89 -26.02 -4.77
N LEU A 268 13.63 -26.00 -5.21
CA LEU A 268 12.53 -26.56 -4.43
C LEU A 268 12.71 -28.06 -4.23
N THR A 269 12.66 -28.48 -2.96
CA THR A 269 12.70 -29.89 -2.57
C THR A 269 11.47 -30.65 -3.06
N ALA A 270 11.55 -31.98 -3.13
CA ALA A 270 10.41 -32.82 -3.53
C ALA A 270 9.19 -32.64 -2.60
N GLN A 271 9.43 -32.41 -1.30
CA GLN A 271 8.37 -32.17 -0.32
C GLN A 271 7.69 -30.81 -0.53
N GLU A 272 8.45 -29.74 -0.78
CA GLU A 272 7.88 -28.42 -1.08
C GLU A 272 7.06 -28.46 -2.38
N ARG A 273 7.55 -29.11 -3.44
CA ARG A 273 6.79 -29.27 -4.70
C ARG A 273 5.49 -30.04 -4.48
N LYS A 274 5.52 -31.11 -3.68
CA LYS A 274 4.31 -31.86 -3.31
C LYS A 274 3.38 -30.97 -2.49
N GLY A 275 3.90 -30.25 -1.50
CA GLY A 275 3.17 -29.31 -0.66
C GLY A 275 2.43 -28.26 -1.51
N LEU A 276 3.12 -27.62 -2.45
CA LEU A 276 2.52 -26.63 -3.35
C LEU A 276 1.35 -27.20 -4.15
N ARG A 277 1.48 -28.41 -4.69
CA ARG A 277 0.38 -29.05 -5.45
C ARG A 277 -0.85 -29.30 -4.59
N PHE A 278 -0.66 -29.83 -3.37
CA PHE A 278 -1.77 -30.09 -2.45
C PHE A 278 -2.39 -28.79 -1.92
N ALA A 279 -1.58 -27.75 -1.67
CA ALA A 279 -2.07 -26.43 -1.27
C ALA A 279 -2.89 -25.78 -2.38
N MET A 280 -2.44 -25.83 -3.64
CA MET A 280 -3.21 -25.35 -4.79
C MET A 280 -4.52 -26.13 -4.97
N LEU A 281 -4.50 -27.45 -4.79
CA LEU A 281 -5.72 -28.26 -4.79
C LEU A 281 -6.68 -27.84 -3.67
N ALA A 282 -6.18 -27.63 -2.46
CA ALA A 282 -7.00 -27.17 -1.34
C ALA A 282 -7.62 -25.79 -1.62
N MET A 283 -6.85 -24.86 -2.18
CA MET A 283 -7.34 -23.55 -2.60
C MET A 283 -8.44 -23.66 -3.67
N LEU A 284 -8.26 -24.53 -4.66
CA LEU A 284 -9.28 -24.78 -5.68
C LEU A 284 -10.55 -25.40 -5.10
N LEU A 285 -10.43 -26.33 -4.16
CA LEU A 285 -11.59 -26.92 -3.47
C LEU A 285 -12.33 -25.89 -2.61
N THR A 286 -11.60 -25.01 -1.90
CA THR A 286 -12.19 -23.89 -1.16
C THR A 286 -12.90 -22.92 -2.10
N ALA A 287 -12.31 -22.59 -3.24
CA ALA A 287 -12.95 -21.76 -4.26
C ALA A 287 -14.22 -22.41 -4.82
N ALA A 288 -14.17 -23.70 -5.17
CA ALA A 288 -15.30 -24.44 -5.67
C ALA A 288 -16.44 -24.50 -4.65
N ALA A 289 -16.13 -24.75 -3.37
CA ALA A 289 -17.13 -24.74 -2.29
C ALA A 289 -17.80 -23.37 -2.14
N LEU A 290 -17.04 -22.28 -2.19
CA LEU A 290 -17.60 -20.93 -2.18
C LEU A 290 -18.51 -20.69 -3.38
N ILE A 291 -18.05 -20.99 -4.60
CA ILE A 291 -18.80 -20.79 -5.85
C ILE A 291 -20.11 -21.59 -5.82
N VAL A 292 -20.07 -22.87 -5.43
CA VAL A 292 -21.28 -23.70 -5.31
C VAL A 292 -22.22 -23.10 -4.28
N SER A 293 -21.75 -22.77 -3.07
CA SER A 293 -22.61 -22.19 -2.04
C SER A 293 -23.21 -20.83 -2.42
N ALA A 294 -22.48 -19.99 -3.17
CA ALA A 294 -22.92 -18.67 -3.63
C ALA A 294 -23.88 -18.74 -4.83
N SER A 295 -23.75 -19.76 -5.68
CA SER A 295 -24.52 -19.88 -6.93
C SER A 295 -25.90 -20.51 -6.75
N MET A 296 -26.17 -21.22 -5.65
CA MET A 296 -27.49 -21.82 -5.38
C MET A 296 -28.62 -20.79 -5.41
N GLU A 297 -29.77 -21.18 -5.98
CA GLU A 297 -31.01 -20.40 -5.93
C GLU A 297 -31.45 -20.27 -4.46
N GLY A 298 -31.46 -19.04 -3.93
CA GLY A 298 -31.70 -18.78 -2.51
C GLY A 298 -30.45 -18.76 -1.62
N SER A 299 -29.25 -18.69 -2.21
CA SER A 299 -28.00 -18.59 -1.44
C SER A 299 -28.03 -17.46 -0.41
N ALA A 300 -27.65 -17.78 0.84
CA ALA A 300 -27.51 -16.83 1.94
C ALA A 300 -26.40 -15.79 1.71
N TRP A 301 -25.58 -15.96 0.68
CA TRP A 301 -24.55 -15.01 0.28
C TRP A 301 -25.09 -13.77 -0.45
N ARG A 302 -26.34 -13.83 -0.92
CA ARG A 302 -26.98 -12.76 -1.69
C ARG A 302 -27.49 -11.64 -0.79
N GLY A 303 -27.47 -10.43 -1.31
CA GLY A 303 -28.09 -9.26 -0.68
C GLY A 303 -29.61 -9.31 -0.74
N THR A 304 -30.23 -8.30 -0.14
CA THR A 304 -31.68 -8.09 -0.15
C THR A 304 -32.26 -7.90 -1.56
N ASP A 305 -31.43 -7.47 -2.51
CA ASP A 305 -31.72 -7.32 -3.94
C ASP A 305 -31.50 -8.61 -4.74
N GLY A 306 -31.09 -9.71 -4.09
CA GLY A 306 -30.79 -10.98 -4.71
C GLY A 306 -29.44 -11.04 -5.43
N THR A 307 -28.65 -9.97 -5.45
CA THR A 307 -27.33 -9.96 -6.11
C THR A 307 -26.22 -10.38 -5.14
N LEU A 308 -25.09 -10.86 -5.69
CA LEU A 308 -23.91 -11.24 -4.90
C LEU A 308 -22.93 -10.08 -4.71
N THR A 309 -23.06 -9.03 -5.53
CA THR A 309 -22.07 -7.97 -5.68
C THR A 309 -22.50 -6.64 -5.04
N HIS A 310 -23.75 -6.53 -4.60
CA HIS A 310 -24.22 -5.36 -3.87
C HIS A 310 -23.51 -5.25 -2.51
N SER A 311 -23.31 -4.02 -2.04
CA SER A 311 -22.58 -3.74 -0.78
C SER A 311 -23.25 -4.34 0.46
N THR A 312 -24.57 -4.57 0.41
CA THR A 312 -25.33 -5.23 1.47
C THR A 312 -25.26 -6.76 1.42
N ALA A 313 -24.71 -7.35 0.36
CA ALA A 313 -24.60 -8.80 0.23
C ALA A 313 -23.63 -9.35 1.30
N PRO A 314 -24.01 -10.40 2.05
CA PRO A 314 -23.12 -11.05 3.02
C PRO A 314 -21.79 -11.50 2.41
N LEU A 315 -21.77 -11.84 1.11
CA LEU A 315 -20.54 -12.15 0.39
C LEU A 315 -19.55 -10.98 0.40
N MET A 316 -20.03 -9.78 0.07
CA MET A 316 -19.20 -8.57 0.02
C MET A 316 -18.75 -8.14 1.42
N GLN A 317 -19.59 -8.32 2.43
CA GLN A 317 -19.22 -8.05 3.82
C GLN A 317 -18.19 -9.06 4.36
N SER A 318 -18.13 -10.26 3.77
CA SER A 318 -17.26 -11.35 4.21
C SER A 318 -15.90 -11.40 3.51
N ILE A 319 -15.56 -10.43 2.65
CA ILE A 319 -14.31 -10.43 1.87
C ILE A 319 -13.08 -10.63 2.77
N VAL A 320 -13.02 -9.98 3.93
CA VAL A 320 -11.90 -10.11 4.87
C VAL A 320 -11.82 -11.52 5.47
N ALA A 321 -12.96 -12.12 5.82
CA ALA A 321 -13.02 -13.49 6.31
C ALA A 321 -12.64 -14.49 5.21
N LEU A 322 -13.05 -14.23 3.97
CA LEU A 322 -12.65 -15.03 2.81
C LEU A 322 -11.14 -14.95 2.61
N ILE A 323 -10.52 -13.77 2.67
CA ILE A 323 -9.05 -13.63 2.62
C ILE A 323 -8.39 -14.50 3.69
N LEU A 324 -8.87 -14.45 4.94
CA LEU A 324 -8.36 -15.33 6.00
C LEU A 324 -8.44 -16.81 5.59
N VAL A 325 -9.59 -17.27 5.10
CA VAL A 325 -9.79 -18.68 4.72
C VAL A 325 -8.92 -19.08 3.53
N PHE A 326 -8.85 -18.24 2.49
CA PHE A 326 -8.09 -18.51 1.26
C PHE A 326 -6.58 -18.49 1.44
N PHE A 327 -6.05 -17.87 2.50
CA PHE A 327 -4.64 -18.01 2.86
C PHE A 327 -4.39 -19.08 3.92
N LEU A 328 -5.29 -19.21 4.90
CA LEU A 328 -5.14 -20.16 6.00
C LEU A 328 -5.18 -21.61 5.48
N VAL A 329 -6.18 -21.96 4.69
CA VAL A 329 -6.38 -23.35 4.22
C VAL A 329 -5.19 -23.87 3.41
N PRO A 330 -4.75 -23.22 2.31
CA PRO A 330 -3.59 -23.68 1.56
C PRO A 330 -2.30 -23.59 2.38
N GLY A 331 -2.13 -22.58 3.24
CA GLY A 331 -0.97 -22.47 4.13
C GLY A 331 -0.84 -23.67 5.07
N VAL A 332 -1.96 -24.07 5.71
CA VAL A 332 -2.01 -25.23 6.60
C VAL A 332 -1.74 -26.53 5.82
N VAL A 333 -2.40 -26.74 4.68
CA VAL A 333 -2.21 -27.94 3.85
C VAL A 333 -0.77 -28.03 3.35
N TYR A 334 -0.20 -26.92 2.87
CA TYR A 334 1.21 -26.83 2.50
C TYR A 334 2.10 -27.27 3.67
N GLY A 335 1.89 -26.67 4.85
CA GLY A 335 2.74 -26.90 6.00
C GLY A 335 2.80 -28.36 6.44
N TYR A 336 1.66 -29.04 6.48
CA TYR A 336 1.61 -30.47 6.83
C TYR A 336 2.25 -31.37 5.75
N VAL A 337 2.01 -31.09 4.46
CA VAL A 337 2.51 -31.93 3.37
C VAL A 337 4.01 -31.70 3.13
N ALA A 338 4.49 -30.47 3.28
CA ALA A 338 5.90 -30.11 3.17
C ALA A 338 6.69 -30.42 4.46
N GLY A 339 6.02 -30.80 5.55
CA GLY A 339 6.65 -31.15 6.82
C GLY A 339 7.14 -29.96 7.65
N THR A 340 6.81 -28.72 7.26
CA THR A 340 7.15 -27.51 8.03
C THR A 340 6.23 -27.31 9.24
N VAL A 341 5.05 -27.93 9.23
CA VAL A 341 4.10 -27.98 10.35
C VAL A 341 3.88 -29.44 10.75
N LYS A 342 3.99 -29.74 12.04
CA LYS A 342 3.81 -31.09 12.59
C LYS A 342 2.44 -31.24 13.26
N ASN A 343 1.91 -30.18 13.85
CA ASN A 343 0.65 -30.22 14.59
C ASN A 343 -0.04 -28.85 14.63
N HIS A 344 -1.27 -28.83 15.17
CA HIS A 344 -2.10 -27.61 15.23
C HIS A 344 -1.46 -26.46 16.02
N ARG A 345 -0.54 -26.73 16.97
CA ARG A 345 0.15 -25.67 17.73
C ARG A 345 1.10 -24.86 16.85
N ASP A 346 1.72 -25.48 15.85
CA ASP A 346 2.61 -24.77 14.93
C ASP A 346 1.81 -23.79 14.05
N VAL A 347 0.56 -24.14 13.71
CA VAL A 347 -0.37 -23.23 13.01
C VAL A 347 -0.70 -22.01 13.88
N ILE A 348 -1.05 -22.24 15.15
CA ILE A 348 -1.31 -21.16 16.12
C ILE A 348 -0.05 -20.32 16.39
N GLN A 349 1.13 -20.92 16.34
CA GLN A 349 2.39 -20.21 16.44
C GLN A 349 2.60 -19.27 15.24
N GLY A 350 2.24 -19.71 14.03
CA GLY A 350 2.22 -18.87 12.84
C GLY A 350 1.31 -17.65 13.00
N MET A 351 0.08 -17.85 13.49
CA MET A 351 -0.84 -16.75 13.80
C MET A 351 -0.28 -15.80 14.86
N SER A 352 0.26 -16.35 15.95
CA SER A 352 0.85 -15.57 17.05
C SER A 352 2.04 -14.73 16.58
N LYS A 353 2.90 -15.28 15.74
CA LYS A 353 4.05 -14.56 15.18
C LYS A 353 3.61 -13.41 14.29
N ALA A 354 2.59 -13.62 13.46
CA ALA A 354 2.02 -12.56 12.63
C ALA A 354 1.42 -11.44 13.48
N MET A 355 0.67 -11.76 14.54
CA MET A 355 0.10 -10.76 15.46
C MET A 355 1.18 -9.99 16.22
N SER A 356 2.27 -10.64 16.62
CA SER A 356 3.42 -9.97 17.25
C SER A 356 4.04 -8.92 16.32
N GLY A 357 4.19 -9.23 15.03
CA GLY A 357 4.65 -8.28 14.02
C GLY A 357 3.73 -7.06 13.83
N MET A 358 2.45 -7.19 14.20
CA MET A 358 1.46 -6.10 14.11
C MET A 358 1.46 -5.16 15.32
N GLY A 359 2.33 -5.35 16.31
CA GLY A 359 2.36 -4.52 17.53
C GLY A 359 2.48 -3.02 17.24
N TYR A 360 3.36 -2.63 16.32
CA TYR A 360 3.49 -1.22 15.91
C TYR A 360 2.22 -0.68 15.24
N TYR A 361 1.62 -1.47 14.34
CA TYR A 361 0.38 -1.09 13.66
C TYR A 361 -0.76 -0.82 14.66
N ILE A 362 -0.90 -1.67 15.69
CA ILE A 362 -1.93 -1.52 16.74
C ILE A 362 -1.74 -0.19 17.49
N VAL A 363 -0.51 0.15 17.87
CA VAL A 363 -0.19 1.42 18.55
C VAL A 363 -0.49 2.62 17.66
N MET A 364 -0.06 2.59 16.40
CA MET A 364 -0.33 3.65 15.44
C MET A 364 -1.85 3.80 15.18
N ALA A 365 -2.57 2.69 15.00
CA ALA A 365 -4.02 2.67 14.80
C ALA A 365 -4.77 3.26 16.00
N PHE A 366 -4.29 3.04 17.23
CA PHE A 366 -4.85 3.67 18.43
C PHE A 366 -4.82 5.20 18.32
N PHE A 367 -3.64 5.80 18.14
CA PHE A 367 -3.52 7.26 18.07
C PHE A 367 -4.21 7.84 16.85
N CYS A 368 -4.18 7.14 15.71
CA CYS A 368 -4.90 7.53 14.50
C CYS A 368 -6.42 7.57 14.74
N ALA A 369 -6.99 6.52 15.34
CA ALA A 369 -8.41 6.46 15.67
C ALA A 369 -8.83 7.60 16.60
N GLN A 370 -8.02 7.88 17.64
CA GLN A 370 -8.28 8.98 18.57
C GLN A 370 -8.20 10.36 17.88
N PHE A 371 -7.19 10.57 17.02
CA PHE A 371 -7.06 11.78 16.22
C PHE A 371 -8.28 12.00 15.31
N ILE A 372 -8.65 10.99 14.49
CA ILE A 372 -9.78 11.09 13.56
C ILE A 372 -11.08 11.36 14.31
N TYR A 373 -11.28 10.70 15.46
CA TYR A 373 -12.45 10.94 16.30
C TYR A 373 -12.46 12.37 16.85
N ALA A 374 -11.36 12.87 17.41
CA ALA A 374 -11.26 14.27 17.86
C ALA A 374 -11.50 15.26 16.70
N PHE A 375 -10.92 15.00 15.53
CA PHE A 375 -11.03 15.86 14.36
C PHE A 375 -12.47 15.93 13.82
N GLY A 376 -13.20 14.82 13.87
CA GLY A 376 -14.63 14.77 13.55
C GLY A 376 -15.50 15.45 14.62
N GLN A 377 -15.29 15.14 15.90
CA GLN A 377 -16.12 15.70 16.99
C GLN A 377 -15.95 17.21 17.15
N SER A 378 -14.77 17.77 16.84
CA SER A 378 -14.54 19.21 16.88
C SER A 378 -15.16 19.98 15.70
N ASN A 379 -15.72 19.28 14.69
CA ASN A 379 -16.12 19.81 13.39
C ASN A 379 -14.98 20.47 12.58
N LEU A 380 -13.72 20.37 13.02
CA LEU A 380 -12.59 20.89 12.24
C LEU A 380 -12.45 20.16 10.90
N GLY A 381 -12.64 18.84 10.86
CA GLY A 381 -12.59 18.09 9.61
C GLY A 381 -13.60 18.56 8.57
N ALA A 382 -14.85 18.77 9.00
CA ALA A 382 -15.89 19.31 8.15
C ALA A 382 -15.56 20.75 7.67
N LEU A 383 -15.05 21.62 8.57
CA LEU A 383 -14.65 22.98 8.21
C LEU A 383 -13.53 22.99 7.15
N PHE A 384 -12.47 22.21 7.36
CA PHE A 384 -11.37 22.07 6.42
C PHE A 384 -11.85 21.54 5.06
N ALA A 385 -12.74 20.56 5.07
CA ALA A 385 -13.32 20.01 3.84
C ALA A 385 -14.12 21.06 3.06
N ILE A 386 -15.01 21.81 3.72
CA ILE A 386 -15.83 22.85 3.06
C ILE A 386 -14.93 23.95 2.51
N LYS A 387 -14.02 24.51 3.33
CA LYS A 387 -13.14 25.61 2.89
C LYS A 387 -12.19 25.18 1.77
N GLY A 388 -11.60 23.99 1.86
CA GLY A 388 -10.73 23.47 0.80
C GLY A 388 -11.48 23.17 -0.49
N ALA A 389 -12.69 22.63 -0.40
CA ALA A 389 -13.56 22.40 -1.56
C ALA A 389 -13.94 23.74 -2.22
N ASN A 390 -14.28 24.76 -1.43
CA ASN A 390 -14.58 26.09 -1.95
C ASN A 390 -13.37 26.71 -2.66
N ALA A 391 -12.18 26.63 -2.07
CA ALA A 391 -10.95 27.11 -2.71
C ALA A 391 -10.69 26.41 -4.05
N LEU A 392 -10.87 25.09 -4.14
CA LEU A 392 -10.73 24.34 -5.39
C LEU A 392 -11.82 24.69 -6.41
N LYS A 393 -13.06 24.92 -5.98
CA LYS A 393 -14.17 25.40 -6.83
C LYS A 393 -13.89 26.78 -7.39
N GLU A 394 -13.39 27.71 -6.57
CA GLU A 394 -13.02 29.07 -6.97
C GLU A 394 -11.90 29.08 -8.01
N MET A 395 -10.93 28.16 -7.90
CA MET A 395 -9.88 27.99 -8.91
C MET A 395 -10.41 27.38 -10.24
N ALA A 396 -11.65 26.88 -10.27
CA ALA A 396 -12.29 26.26 -11.42
C ALA A 396 -11.42 25.18 -12.11
N LEU A 397 -10.67 24.42 -11.32
CA LEU A 397 -9.74 23.42 -11.85
C LEU A 397 -10.52 22.24 -12.45
N PRO A 398 -10.17 21.79 -13.67
CA PRO A 398 -10.72 20.57 -14.23
C PRO A 398 -10.44 19.37 -13.32
N MET A 399 -11.39 18.44 -13.23
CA MET A 399 -11.28 17.28 -12.33
C MET A 399 -9.99 16.46 -12.54
N GLY A 400 -9.59 16.26 -13.80
CA GLY A 400 -8.33 15.56 -14.11
C GLY A 400 -7.08 16.24 -13.54
N VAL A 401 -7.08 17.59 -13.45
CA VAL A 401 -5.99 18.35 -12.82
C VAL A 401 -6.01 18.16 -11.30
N THR A 402 -7.20 18.17 -10.69
CA THR A 402 -7.37 17.89 -9.26
C THR A 402 -6.88 16.48 -8.91
N LEU A 403 -7.23 15.46 -9.69
CA LEU A 403 -6.77 14.09 -9.51
C LEU A 403 -5.25 13.96 -9.64
N MET A 404 -4.68 14.59 -10.67
CA MET A 404 -3.22 14.65 -10.83
C MET A 404 -2.54 15.36 -9.65
N GLY A 405 -3.15 16.44 -9.13
CA GLY A 405 -2.68 17.14 -7.94
C GLY A 405 -2.61 16.24 -6.71
N ILE A 406 -3.61 15.37 -6.51
CA ILE A 406 -3.62 14.40 -5.40
C ILE A 406 -2.52 13.36 -5.57
N VAL A 407 -2.34 12.83 -6.79
CA VAL A 407 -1.27 11.87 -7.08
C VAL A 407 0.09 12.50 -6.79
N LEU A 408 0.33 13.72 -7.26
CA LEU A 408 1.57 14.46 -7.04
C LEU A 408 1.80 14.80 -5.56
N LEU A 409 0.78 15.29 -4.86
CA LEU A 409 0.84 15.56 -3.43
C LEU A 409 1.24 14.29 -2.67
N THR A 410 0.57 13.17 -2.97
CA THR A 410 0.85 11.88 -2.34
C THR A 410 2.27 11.42 -2.64
N ALA A 411 2.71 11.51 -3.89
CA ALA A 411 4.06 11.15 -4.32
C ALA A 411 5.15 11.98 -3.63
N MET A 412 4.89 13.28 -3.40
CA MET A 412 5.80 14.18 -2.67
C MET A 412 5.86 13.84 -1.18
N VAL A 413 4.71 13.65 -0.53
CA VAL A 413 4.66 13.26 0.89
C VAL A 413 5.32 11.89 1.10
N ASN A 414 5.19 10.99 0.13
CA ASN A 414 5.82 9.67 0.16
C ASN A 414 7.35 9.70 0.20
N LEU A 415 7.98 10.77 -0.31
CA LEU A 415 9.42 10.94 -0.16
C LEU A 415 9.84 11.14 1.30
N LEU A 416 8.94 11.65 2.16
CA LEU A 416 9.20 11.98 3.56
C LEU A 416 8.69 10.90 4.53
N VAL A 417 7.56 10.27 4.20
CA VAL A 417 6.88 9.28 5.06
C VAL A 417 6.69 7.99 4.27
N GLY A 418 7.54 6.97 4.53
CA GLY A 418 7.50 5.72 3.77
C GLY A 418 6.31 4.79 4.07
N SER A 419 5.56 5.02 5.14
CA SER A 419 4.42 4.17 5.52
C SER A 419 3.15 4.55 4.75
N ALA A 420 2.56 3.59 4.02
CA ALA A 420 1.31 3.81 3.28
C ALA A 420 0.12 4.07 4.22
N SER A 421 -0.01 3.32 5.30
CA SER A 421 -1.11 3.51 6.26
C SER A 421 -1.03 4.85 6.98
N ALA A 422 0.17 5.25 7.42
CA ALA A 422 0.36 6.52 8.13
C ALA A 422 0.05 7.72 7.22
N LYS A 423 0.55 7.70 5.98
CA LYS A 423 0.26 8.74 4.99
C LYS A 423 -1.22 8.82 4.69
N TRP A 424 -1.87 7.70 4.41
CA TRP A 424 -3.27 7.71 4.02
C TRP A 424 -4.20 8.13 5.16
N ALA A 425 -3.88 7.74 6.40
CA ALA A 425 -4.59 8.22 7.57
C ALA A 425 -4.57 9.75 7.71
N LEU A 426 -3.46 10.40 7.34
CA LEU A 426 -3.36 11.86 7.39
C LEU A 426 -3.97 12.54 6.16
N ILE A 427 -3.53 12.16 4.97
CA ILE A 427 -3.97 12.77 3.70
C ILE A 427 -5.45 12.49 3.49
N GLY A 428 -5.88 11.24 3.71
CA GLY A 428 -7.26 10.80 3.52
C GLY A 428 -8.24 11.57 4.40
N ALA A 429 -7.90 11.79 5.68
CA ALA A 429 -8.76 12.51 6.63
C ALA A 429 -9.10 13.95 6.20
N VAL A 430 -8.29 14.54 5.31
CA VAL A 430 -8.52 15.89 4.75
C VAL A 430 -9.04 15.81 3.32
N MET A 431 -8.38 15.03 2.46
CA MET A 431 -8.66 15.01 1.02
C MET A 431 -9.97 14.29 0.69
N VAL A 432 -10.29 13.16 1.33
CA VAL A 432 -11.51 12.40 1.05
C VAL A 432 -12.78 13.24 1.27
N PRO A 433 -13.03 13.82 2.46
CA PRO A 433 -14.25 14.62 2.66
C PRO A 433 -14.28 15.91 1.80
N MET A 434 -13.12 16.49 1.50
CA MET A 434 -13.02 17.66 0.63
C MET A 434 -13.45 17.34 -0.81
N LEU A 435 -12.96 16.23 -1.37
CA LEU A 435 -13.24 15.82 -2.74
C LEU A 435 -14.66 15.28 -2.88
N MET A 436 -15.21 14.65 -1.84
CA MET A 436 -16.62 14.32 -1.75
C MET A 436 -17.50 15.57 -1.95
N GLN A 437 -17.14 16.71 -1.37
CA GLN A 437 -17.87 17.97 -1.61
C GLN A 437 -17.70 18.56 -3.02
N LEU A 438 -16.71 18.09 -3.78
CA LEU A 438 -16.53 18.39 -5.20
C LEU A 438 -17.23 17.38 -6.11
N GLY A 439 -17.93 16.40 -5.53
CA GLY A 439 -18.62 15.37 -6.29
C GLY A 439 -17.78 14.14 -6.61
N VAL A 440 -16.59 13.98 -6.01
CA VAL A 440 -15.67 12.87 -6.27
C VAL A 440 -15.84 11.77 -5.24
N SER A 441 -15.90 10.52 -5.68
CA SER A 441 -16.00 9.39 -4.76
C SER A 441 -14.74 9.19 -3.91
N PRO A 442 -14.90 8.63 -2.70
CA PRO A 442 -13.77 8.13 -1.92
C PRO A 442 -12.98 7.03 -2.64
N ASP A 443 -13.63 6.24 -3.50
CA ASP A 443 -12.99 5.16 -4.27
C ASP A 443 -11.97 5.68 -5.27
N LEU A 444 -12.33 6.75 -6.00
CA LEU A 444 -11.44 7.42 -6.96
C LEU A 444 -10.30 8.14 -6.24
N THR A 445 -10.63 8.78 -5.11
CA THR A 445 -9.65 9.44 -4.24
C THR A 445 -8.62 8.44 -3.71
N GLN A 446 -9.05 7.25 -3.30
CA GLN A 446 -8.18 6.15 -2.89
C GLN A 446 -7.33 5.62 -4.06
N ALA A 447 -7.89 5.49 -5.25
CA ALA A 447 -7.15 5.07 -6.44
C ALA A 447 -6.03 6.07 -6.79
N ALA A 448 -6.30 7.38 -6.72
CA ALA A 448 -5.29 8.42 -6.90
C ALA A 448 -4.16 8.33 -5.86
N TYR A 449 -4.52 8.10 -4.60
CA TYR A 449 -3.54 7.89 -3.54
C TYR A 449 -2.62 6.69 -3.81
N ARG A 450 -3.19 5.54 -4.21
CA ARG A 450 -2.43 4.32 -4.53
C ARG A 450 -1.33 4.54 -5.57
N VAL A 451 -1.65 5.31 -6.62
CA VAL A 451 -0.70 5.65 -7.69
C VAL A 451 0.47 6.46 -7.12
N GLY A 452 0.18 7.52 -6.35
CA GLY A 452 1.20 8.40 -5.80
C GLY A 452 2.08 7.72 -4.75
N ASP A 453 1.46 6.94 -3.85
CA ASP A 453 2.16 6.20 -2.78
C ASP A 453 3.14 5.17 -3.36
N SER A 454 2.76 4.47 -4.43
CA SER A 454 3.63 3.43 -4.99
C SER A 454 4.76 4.01 -5.84
N SER A 455 4.47 5.02 -6.67
CA SER A 455 5.38 5.47 -7.73
C SER A 455 6.72 6.01 -7.22
N THR A 456 6.78 6.58 -6.02
CA THR A 456 8.01 7.19 -5.46
C THR A 456 8.68 6.37 -4.37
N ASN A 457 8.15 5.19 -4.01
CA ASN A 457 8.76 4.33 -2.97
C ASN A 457 10.21 3.94 -3.30
N ILE A 458 10.49 3.72 -4.58
CA ILE A 458 11.80 3.27 -5.07
C ILE A 458 12.88 4.36 -5.13
N ILE A 459 12.53 5.61 -4.81
CA ILE A 459 13.47 6.75 -4.79
C ILE A 459 13.57 7.44 -3.43
N THR A 460 12.88 6.92 -2.40
CA THR A 460 12.99 7.48 -1.04
C THR A 460 14.03 6.71 -0.20
N PRO A 461 15.09 7.38 0.29
CA PRO A 461 16.06 6.76 1.17
C PRO A 461 15.49 6.48 2.58
N LEU A 462 14.33 7.06 2.90
CA LEU A 462 13.66 6.92 4.20
C LEU A 462 12.77 5.67 4.28
N MET A 463 12.58 4.96 3.17
CA MET A 463 11.88 3.68 3.18
C MET A 463 12.69 2.67 4.01
N PRO A 464 12.09 1.94 4.97
CA PRO A 464 12.82 1.04 5.89
C PRO A 464 13.69 -0.01 5.20
N TYR A 465 13.25 -0.51 4.04
CA TYR A 465 14.00 -1.52 3.28
C TYR A 465 15.09 -0.94 2.38
N PHE A 466 15.17 0.38 2.19
CA PHE A 466 16.09 0.99 1.21
C PHE A 466 17.56 0.66 1.50
N PRO A 467 18.05 0.77 2.77
CA PRO A 467 19.42 0.38 3.09
C PRO A 467 19.72 -1.09 2.81
N LEU A 468 18.75 -1.99 3.03
CA LEU A 468 18.89 -3.41 2.73
C LEU A 468 19.09 -3.64 1.22
N ILE A 469 18.39 -2.89 0.37
CA ILE A 469 18.52 -3.01 -1.09
C ILE A 469 19.90 -2.52 -1.56
N VAL A 470 20.42 -1.45 -0.94
CA VAL A 470 21.80 -0.99 -1.19
C VAL A 470 22.80 -2.10 -0.85
N VAL A 471 22.64 -2.79 0.28
CA VAL A 471 23.49 -3.94 0.65
C VAL A 471 23.40 -5.07 -0.38
N PHE A 472 22.21 -5.36 -0.91
CA PHE A 472 22.08 -6.34 -1.99
C PHE A 472 22.81 -5.93 -3.26
N CYS A 473 22.78 -4.65 -3.63
CA CYS A 473 23.57 -4.14 -4.75
C CYS A 473 25.08 -4.28 -4.51
N GLN A 474 25.54 -3.94 -3.30
CA GLN A 474 26.94 -4.04 -2.88
C GLN A 474 27.50 -5.47 -2.86
N LYS A 475 26.65 -6.49 -2.90
CA LYS A 475 27.11 -7.87 -3.11
C LYS A 475 27.71 -8.07 -4.51
N TYR A 476 27.22 -7.33 -5.51
CA TYR A 476 27.64 -7.44 -6.91
C TYR A 476 28.50 -6.27 -7.40
N VAL A 477 28.21 -5.05 -6.93
CA VAL A 477 28.91 -3.82 -7.31
C VAL A 477 29.25 -3.01 -6.05
N LYS A 478 30.48 -3.14 -5.55
CA LYS A 478 30.93 -2.62 -4.24
C LYS A 478 30.82 -1.11 -4.11
N SER A 479 30.94 -0.38 -5.21
CA SER A 479 30.82 1.09 -5.24
C SER A 479 29.38 1.61 -5.14
N THR A 480 28.37 0.72 -5.11
CA THR A 480 26.96 1.15 -5.06
C THR A 480 26.65 1.80 -3.70
N GLY A 481 26.19 3.05 -3.75
CA GLY A 481 25.65 3.78 -2.61
C GLY A 481 24.18 4.14 -2.79
N ILE A 482 23.64 4.91 -1.84
CA ILE A 482 22.24 5.40 -1.85
C ILE A 482 21.97 6.20 -3.14
N GLY A 483 22.82 7.17 -3.46
CA GLY A 483 22.66 8.01 -4.66
C GLY A 483 22.68 7.20 -5.95
N THR A 484 23.53 6.17 -6.04
CA THR A 484 23.60 5.26 -7.20
C THR A 484 22.29 4.50 -7.37
N LEU A 485 21.73 3.94 -6.29
CA LEU A 485 20.46 3.22 -6.35
C LEU A 485 19.30 4.15 -6.73
N ILE A 486 19.25 5.36 -6.17
CA ILE A 486 18.21 6.34 -6.53
C ILE A 486 18.32 6.75 -8.00
N ALA A 487 19.53 7.01 -8.50
CA ALA A 487 19.75 7.34 -9.90
C ALA A 487 19.33 6.18 -10.84
N LEU A 488 19.53 4.93 -10.39
CA LEU A 488 19.09 3.72 -11.09
C LEU A 488 17.55 3.60 -11.11
N MET A 489 16.87 3.95 -10.02
CA MET A 489 15.40 3.84 -9.88
C MET A 489 14.63 5.05 -10.41
N LEU A 490 15.26 6.21 -10.54
CA LEU A 490 14.60 7.45 -10.96
C LEU A 490 13.83 7.32 -12.29
N PRO A 491 14.37 6.68 -13.35
CA PRO A 491 13.62 6.45 -14.58
C PRO A 491 12.33 5.63 -14.37
N PHE A 492 12.36 4.62 -13.49
CA PHE A 492 11.16 3.85 -13.14
C PHE A 492 10.14 4.73 -12.42
N SER A 493 10.58 5.47 -11.39
CA SER A 493 9.67 6.28 -10.57
C SER A 493 8.94 7.34 -11.39
N VAL A 494 9.66 8.09 -12.23
CA VAL A 494 9.07 9.13 -13.09
C VAL A 494 8.12 8.51 -14.12
N THR A 495 8.52 7.40 -14.75
CA THR A 495 7.69 6.73 -15.77
C THR A 495 6.41 6.15 -15.15
N LEU A 496 6.52 5.52 -13.98
CA LEU A 496 5.36 5.03 -13.21
C LEU A 496 4.44 6.19 -12.86
N LEU A 497 4.98 7.28 -12.28
CA LEU A 497 4.17 8.43 -11.88
C LEU A 497 3.39 9.01 -13.07
N VAL A 498 4.04 9.18 -14.23
CA VAL A 498 3.39 9.76 -15.42
C VAL A 498 2.40 8.79 -16.06
N LEU A 499 2.83 7.57 -16.40
CA LEU A 499 2.00 6.64 -17.15
C LEU A 499 0.89 6.04 -16.30
N TRP A 500 1.11 5.81 -15.01
CA TRP A 500 0.08 5.28 -14.11
C TRP A 500 -0.96 6.36 -13.77
N THR A 501 -0.56 7.63 -13.65
CA THR A 501 -1.52 8.75 -13.56
C THR A 501 -2.35 8.85 -14.84
N ALA A 502 -1.71 8.79 -16.01
CA ALA A 502 -2.44 8.80 -17.29
C ALA A 502 -3.40 7.60 -17.40
N PHE A 503 -3.00 6.44 -16.89
CA PHE A 503 -3.83 5.24 -16.84
C PHE A 503 -5.05 5.40 -15.93
N LEU A 504 -4.88 6.00 -14.74
CA LEU A 504 -5.99 6.35 -13.84
C LEU A 504 -6.96 7.33 -14.51
N LEU A 505 -6.44 8.37 -15.15
CA LEU A 505 -7.26 9.34 -15.87
C LEU A 505 -7.99 8.69 -17.06
N GLY A 506 -7.37 7.73 -17.73
CA GLY A 506 -8.00 6.93 -18.79
C GLY A 506 -9.12 6.04 -18.26
N PHE A 507 -8.92 5.39 -17.11
CA PHE A 507 -9.96 4.61 -16.41
C PHE A 507 -11.19 5.48 -16.11
N TRP A 508 -10.95 6.67 -15.54
CA TRP A 508 -11.99 7.63 -15.24
C TRP A 508 -12.68 8.17 -16.49
N ALA A 509 -11.92 8.55 -17.53
CA ALA A 509 -12.48 9.11 -18.76
C ALA A 509 -13.31 8.10 -19.57
N LEU A 510 -12.96 6.82 -19.48
CA LEU A 510 -13.68 5.72 -20.13
C LEU A 510 -14.78 5.10 -19.24
N ASP A 511 -14.99 5.65 -18.04
CA ASP A 511 -15.93 5.15 -17.04
C ASP A 511 -15.78 3.64 -16.75
N LEU A 512 -14.53 3.15 -16.78
CA LEU A 512 -14.23 1.74 -16.47
C LEU A 512 -14.38 1.52 -14.97
N PRO A 513 -15.04 0.45 -14.49
CA PRO A 513 -15.22 0.25 -13.06
C PRO A 513 -13.87 0.10 -12.35
N LEU A 514 -13.65 0.89 -11.28
CA LEU A 514 -12.42 0.80 -10.47
C LEU A 514 -12.34 -0.54 -9.74
N GLY A 515 -13.48 -1.08 -9.31
CA GLY A 515 -13.58 -2.33 -8.59
C GLY A 515 -15.02 -2.71 -8.28
N ILE A 516 -15.20 -3.58 -7.29
CA ILE A 516 -16.53 -4.06 -6.91
C ILE A 516 -17.18 -3.03 -5.99
N GLY A 517 -18.38 -2.56 -6.35
CA GLY A 517 -19.13 -1.57 -5.56
C GLY A 517 -18.48 -0.17 -5.54
N SER A 518 -17.61 0.13 -6.50
CA SER A 518 -16.96 1.44 -6.61
C SER A 518 -17.78 2.42 -7.44
N SER A 519 -17.70 3.71 -7.15
CA SER A 519 -18.19 4.79 -8.01
C SER A 519 -17.07 5.78 -8.35
N TYR A 520 -17.28 6.63 -9.35
CA TYR A 520 -16.44 7.82 -9.60
C TYR A 520 -17.01 9.09 -8.97
N SER A 521 -18.33 9.14 -8.75
CA SER A 521 -19.03 10.31 -8.24
C SER A 521 -19.51 10.12 -6.80
N PHE A 522 -19.69 11.24 -6.09
CA PHE A 522 -20.32 11.27 -4.78
C PHE A 522 -21.33 12.43 -4.69
N PRO A 523 -22.58 12.22 -4.22
CA PRO A 523 -23.21 10.92 -4.01
C PRO A 523 -23.15 10.07 -5.30
N ALA A 524 -23.16 8.75 -5.16
CA ALA A 524 -23.17 7.89 -6.34
C ALA A 524 -24.41 8.24 -7.16
N ASN A 525 -24.23 8.55 -8.45
CA ASN A 525 -25.38 8.70 -9.34
C ASN A 525 -26.08 7.35 -9.37
N ASN A 526 -27.30 7.28 -8.85
CA ASN A 526 -28.18 6.13 -9.04
C ASN A 526 -28.49 6.06 -10.55
N GLY A 527 -27.65 5.37 -11.30
CA GLY A 527 -27.93 4.91 -12.66
C GLY A 527 -28.87 3.72 -12.62
#